data_AF-A0A5F8H6B9-F1
#
_entry.id   AF-A0A5F8H6B9-F1
#
_cell.length_a   1.000
_cell.length_b   1.000
_cell.length_c   1.000
_cell.angle_alpha   90.00
_cell.angle_beta   90.00
_cell.angle_gamma   90.00
#
_symmetry.space_group_name_H-M   'P 1'
#
loop_
_entity.id
_entity.type
_entity.pdbx_description
1 polymer ?
#
loop_
_entity_poly.entity_id
_entity_poly.type
_entity_poly.pdbx_seq_one_letter_code
_entity_poly.pdbx_strand_id
1 'polypeptide(L)'
;MPRARAALPMFLCLSFPGGKCDPQDKDIVDTALRETREELGLPIQEENVWGVMKPVTDNKNSVIVPVLAHVGPLESLDLTPNPQEVEDVFTMPLSHLLHPRNQGYTHFCQRGRFRYTLPVFLHGPYRIWGLTAVFTELALEMLAPGTYRRIARVSGPPSRGEAAA
;
A
#
# COMPACT_ATOMS: atom_id res chain seq x y z
N MET A 1 -8.26 -16.63 -25.21
CA MET A 1 -7.31 -17.67 -24.76
C MET A 1 -6.64 -17.17 -23.49
N PRO A 2 -6.95 -17.70 -22.30
CA PRO A 2 -6.25 -17.29 -21.09
C PRO A 2 -4.84 -17.88 -21.13
N ARG A 3 -3.81 -17.02 -21.23
CA ARG A 3 -2.42 -17.44 -21.03
C ARG A 3 -2.29 -17.90 -19.56
N ALA A 4 -1.72 -19.08 -19.35
CA ALA A 4 -1.35 -19.56 -18.04
C ALA A 4 -0.49 -18.48 -17.36
N ARG A 5 -0.97 -17.95 -16.23
CA ARG A 5 -0.18 -17.05 -15.38
C ARG A 5 0.91 -17.89 -14.73
N ALA A 6 2.14 -17.75 -15.22
CA ALA A 6 3.31 -18.19 -14.49
C ALA A 6 3.24 -17.60 -13.07
N ALA A 7 3.53 -18.41 -12.05
CA ALA A 7 3.71 -17.91 -10.69
C ALA A 7 4.82 -16.86 -10.75
N LEU A 8 4.46 -15.59 -10.59
CA LEU A 8 5.42 -14.50 -10.68
C LEU A 8 6.44 -14.65 -9.52
N PRO A 9 7.72 -14.40 -9.80
CA PRO A 9 8.78 -14.61 -8.82
C PRO A 9 8.53 -13.74 -7.58
N MET A 10 8.98 -14.26 -6.43
CA MET A 10 8.88 -13.66 -5.10
C MET A 10 9.63 -12.32 -4.94
N PHE A 11 10.09 -11.72 -6.05
CA PHE A 11 10.98 -10.56 -6.13
C PHE A 11 10.30 -9.25 -6.55
N LEU A 12 9.04 -9.29 -6.99
CA LEU A 12 8.28 -8.08 -7.29
C LEU A 12 7.72 -7.47 -6.01
N CYS A 13 8.25 -6.30 -5.63
CA CYS A 13 7.67 -5.47 -4.59
C CYS A 13 6.42 -4.78 -5.14
N LEU A 14 5.27 -5.16 -4.62
CA LEU A 14 4.01 -4.49 -4.92
C LEU A 14 3.91 -3.22 -4.06
N SER A 15 3.79 -2.05 -4.67
CA SER A 15 3.65 -0.76 -3.97
C SER A 15 2.60 0.13 -4.63
N PHE A 16 2.14 1.13 -3.87
CA PHE A 16 1.51 2.32 -4.44
C PHE A 16 2.61 3.23 -5.04
N PRO A 17 2.28 4.11 -5.99
CA PRO A 17 3.25 5.08 -6.49
C PRO A 17 3.75 5.98 -5.36
N GLY A 18 5.03 6.34 -5.40
CA GLY A 18 5.63 7.20 -4.39
C GLY A 18 7.12 6.96 -4.21
N GLY A 19 7.79 7.99 -3.73
CA GLY A 19 9.24 7.98 -3.54
C GLY A 19 9.68 8.86 -2.39
N LYS A 20 10.91 9.37 -2.50
CA LYS A 20 11.49 10.22 -1.45
C LYS A 20 11.08 11.67 -1.69
N CYS A 21 10.84 12.38 -0.60
CA CYS A 21 10.68 13.82 -0.64
C CYS A 21 11.94 14.49 -1.20
N ASP A 22 11.75 15.30 -2.23
CA ASP A 22 12.78 16.14 -2.84
C ASP A 22 12.79 17.53 -2.16
N PRO A 23 13.94 18.20 -2.00
CA PRO A 23 14.00 19.58 -1.53
C PRO A 23 13.12 20.60 -2.29
N GLN A 24 12.70 20.31 -3.52
CA GLN A 24 11.78 21.17 -4.28
C GLN A 24 10.30 20.91 -3.96
N ASP A 25 9.96 19.79 -3.32
CA ASP A 25 8.59 19.47 -2.94
C ASP A 25 8.14 20.42 -1.82
N LYS A 26 6.95 21.01 -1.98
CA LYS A 26 6.40 21.96 -1.00
C LYS A 26 6.01 21.25 0.31
N ASP A 27 5.47 20.04 0.18
CA ASP A 27 5.03 19.19 1.28
C ASP A 27 4.92 17.72 0.82
N ILE A 28 4.39 16.87 1.70
CA ILE A 28 4.21 15.43 1.48
C ILE A 28 3.21 15.14 0.35
N VAL A 29 2.20 16.00 0.17
CA VAL A 29 1.20 15.84 -0.89
C VAL A 29 1.86 16.11 -2.24
N ASP A 30 2.63 17.20 -2.34
CA ASP A 30 3.40 17.55 -3.55
C ASP A 30 4.36 16.42 -3.95
N THR A 31 5.09 15.83 -2.99
CA THR A 31 5.91 14.62 -3.24
C THR A 31 5.08 13.48 -3.83
N ALA A 32 3.94 13.13 -3.22
CA ALA A 32 3.13 12.00 -3.69
C ALA A 32 2.56 12.23 -5.10
N LEU A 33 2.15 13.46 -5.40
CA LEU A 33 1.63 13.85 -6.72
C LEU A 33 2.73 13.84 -7.78
N ARG A 34 3.93 14.35 -7.46
CA ARG A 34 5.09 14.32 -8.36
C ARG A 34 5.47 12.88 -8.71
N GLU A 35 5.68 12.03 -7.71
CA GLU A 35 6.07 10.64 -7.90
C GLU A 35 5.00 9.85 -8.67
N THR A 36 3.71 10.08 -8.39
CA THR A 36 2.62 9.45 -9.17
C THR A 36 2.66 9.85 -10.64
N ARG A 37 3.01 11.11 -10.93
CA ARG A 37 3.18 11.58 -12.30
C ARG A 37 4.42 10.98 -12.97
N GLU A 38 5.53 10.88 -12.25
CA GLU A 38 6.80 10.31 -12.78
C GLU A 38 6.68 8.81 -13.06
N GLU A 39 6.06 8.06 -12.15
CA GLU A 39 5.93 6.61 -12.25
C GLU A 39 4.81 6.17 -13.20
N LEU A 40 3.64 6.81 -13.14
CA LEU A 40 2.43 6.37 -13.85
C LEU A 40 2.02 7.28 -15.01
N GLY A 41 2.68 8.43 -15.17
CA GLY A 41 2.23 9.46 -16.12
C GLY A 41 0.89 10.09 -15.74
N LEU A 42 0.41 9.87 -14.51
CA LEU A 42 -0.95 10.24 -14.08
C LEU A 42 -0.94 11.60 -13.35
N PRO A 43 -1.43 12.69 -13.97
CA PRO A 43 -1.59 13.95 -13.28
C PRO A 43 -2.83 13.91 -12.38
N ILE A 44 -2.63 14.14 -11.09
CA ILE A 44 -3.70 14.30 -10.11
C ILE A 44 -3.65 15.75 -9.62
N GLN A 45 -4.80 16.43 -9.64
CA GLN A 45 -4.90 17.79 -9.10
C GLN A 45 -5.05 17.75 -7.57
N GLU A 46 -4.47 18.71 -6.86
CA GLU A 46 -4.39 18.73 -5.38
C GLU A 46 -5.78 18.71 -4.70
N GLU A 47 -6.77 19.34 -5.32
CA GLU A 47 -8.19 19.35 -4.96
C GLU A 47 -8.85 17.96 -4.96
N ASN A 48 -8.26 16.98 -5.64
CA ASN A 48 -8.72 15.59 -5.62
C ASN A 48 -8.07 14.77 -4.49
N VAL A 49 -7.15 15.36 -3.73
CA VAL A 49 -6.55 14.72 -2.54
C VAL A 49 -7.57 14.75 -1.41
N TRP A 50 -7.96 13.57 -0.94
CA TRP A 50 -8.91 13.41 0.16
C TRP A 50 -8.24 13.60 1.52
N GLY A 51 -6.95 13.29 1.62
CA GLY A 51 -6.18 13.59 2.83
C GLY A 51 -4.92 12.76 2.97
N VAL A 52 -4.19 13.07 4.04
CA VAL A 52 -2.94 12.42 4.43
C VAL A 52 -3.22 11.39 5.52
N MET A 53 -2.82 10.14 5.29
CA MET A 53 -3.01 9.05 6.24
C MET A 53 -1.96 9.08 7.36
N LYS A 54 -2.22 8.31 8.43
CA LYS A 54 -1.28 8.20 9.55
C LYS A 54 0.10 7.70 9.07
N PRO A 55 1.20 8.37 9.46
CA PRO A 55 2.54 7.92 9.14
C PRO A 55 2.84 6.53 9.69
N VAL A 56 3.61 5.74 8.94
CA VAL A 56 4.10 4.42 9.34
C VAL A 56 5.62 4.43 9.26
N THR A 57 6.27 3.98 10.34
CA THR A 57 7.72 3.80 10.36
C THR A 57 8.07 2.37 9.98
N ASP A 58 8.96 2.21 9.02
CA ASP A 58 9.44 0.88 8.62
C ASP A 58 10.55 0.34 9.54
N ASN A 59 11.00 -0.88 9.28
CA ASN A 59 12.07 -1.52 10.07
C ASN A 59 13.45 -0.84 9.92
N LYS A 60 13.60 0.09 8.98
CA LYS A 60 14.81 0.87 8.72
C LYS A 60 14.71 2.31 9.28
N ASN A 61 13.70 2.60 10.09
CA ASN A 61 13.41 3.93 10.63
C ASN A 61 13.06 4.99 9.57
N SER A 62 12.66 4.58 8.37
CA SER A 62 12.09 5.50 7.39
C SER A 62 10.64 5.79 7.76
N VAL A 63 10.23 7.05 7.67
CA VAL A 63 8.84 7.46 7.90
C VAL A 63 8.15 7.56 6.54
N ILE A 64 7.12 6.74 6.34
CA ILE A 64 6.31 6.74 5.13
C ILE A 64 4.96 7.37 5.47
N VAL A 65 4.54 8.34 4.67
CA VAL A 65 3.30 9.07 4.86
C VAL A 65 2.42 8.87 3.63
N PRO A 66 1.38 8.01 3.69
CA PRO A 66 0.58 7.74 2.52
C PRO A 66 -0.46 8.85 2.29
N VAL A 67 -0.71 9.18 1.03
CA VAL A 67 -1.68 10.19 0.61
C VAL A 67 -2.82 9.49 -0.13
N LEU A 68 -4.06 9.81 0.20
CA LEU A 68 -5.24 9.25 -0.43
C LEU A 68 -5.87 10.28 -1.35
N ALA A 69 -6.08 9.91 -2.62
CA ALA A 69 -6.64 10.80 -3.63
C ALA A 69 -7.66 10.08 -4.53
N HIS A 70 -8.57 10.86 -5.10
CA HIS A 70 -9.48 10.44 -6.14
C HIS A 70 -8.84 10.60 -7.51
N VAL A 71 -8.76 9.51 -8.27
CA VAL A 71 -8.19 9.53 -9.63
C VAL A 71 -9.25 9.68 -10.72
N GLY A 72 -10.54 9.74 -10.36
CA GLY A 72 -11.63 9.74 -11.33
C GLY A 72 -12.02 8.34 -11.81
N PRO A 73 -12.89 8.26 -12.84
CA PRO A 73 -13.31 6.99 -13.43
C PRO A 73 -12.12 6.26 -14.06
N LEU A 74 -11.99 4.96 -13.77
CA LEU A 74 -10.87 4.14 -14.27
C LEU A 74 -10.83 4.07 -15.80
N GLU A 75 -11.98 4.12 -16.47
CA GLU A 75 -12.08 4.07 -17.94
C GLU A 75 -11.53 5.34 -18.61
N SER A 76 -11.43 6.43 -17.85
CA SER A 76 -10.92 7.72 -18.33
C SER A 76 -9.44 7.94 -18.01
N LEU A 77 -8.79 6.99 -17.31
CA LEU A 77 -7.38 7.10 -16.96
C LEU A 77 -6.51 6.77 -18.18
N ASP A 78 -5.68 7.75 -18.57
CA ASP A 78 -4.62 7.56 -19.55
C ASP A 78 -3.29 7.41 -18.80
N LEU A 79 -2.87 6.16 -18.59
CA LEU A 79 -1.65 5.84 -17.85
C LEU A 79 -0.48 5.68 -18.82
N THR A 80 0.64 6.33 -18.50
CA THR A 80 1.91 6.16 -19.22
C THR A 80 2.99 5.74 -18.21
N PRO A 81 3.04 4.45 -17.81
CA PRO A 81 3.99 4.00 -16.80
C PRO A 81 5.44 4.13 -17.27
N ASN A 82 6.33 4.59 -16.40
CA ASN A 82 7.76 4.67 -16.67
C ASN A 82 8.39 3.28 -16.61
N PRO A 83 8.87 2.71 -17.73
CA PRO A 83 9.40 1.34 -17.77
C PRO A 83 10.72 1.16 -17.00
N GLN A 84 11.36 2.25 -16.57
CA GLN A 84 12.57 2.17 -15.73
C GLN A 84 12.24 1.84 -14.27
N GLU A 85 11.01 2.11 -13.83
CA GLU A 85 10.59 2.01 -12.42
C GLU A 85 9.38 1.09 -12.25
N VAL A 86 8.49 1.03 -13.24
CA VAL A 86 7.21 0.30 -13.18
C VAL A 86 7.18 -0.84 -14.18
N GLU A 87 7.10 -2.07 -13.67
CA GLU A 87 6.99 -3.28 -14.51
C GLU A 87 5.54 -3.56 -14.95
N ASP A 88 4.57 -3.34 -14.06
CA ASP A 88 3.16 -3.60 -14.34
C ASP A 88 2.25 -2.70 -13.47
N VAL A 89 1.05 -2.43 -13.98
CA VAL A 89 0.02 -1.63 -13.29
C VAL A 89 -1.29 -2.39 -13.29
N PHE A 90 -1.94 -2.46 -12.14
CA PHE A 90 -3.25 -3.09 -12.01
C PHE A 90 -4.11 -2.32 -11.02
N THR A 91 -5.42 -2.52 -11.14
CA THR A 91 -6.41 -2.02 -10.19
C THR A 91 -7.10 -3.19 -9.50
N MET A 92 -7.70 -2.95 -8.34
CA MET A 92 -8.49 -3.95 -7.64
C MET A 92 -9.77 -3.33 -7.11
N PRO A 93 -10.94 -3.95 -7.36
CA PRO A 93 -12.20 -3.44 -6.84
C PRO A 93 -12.21 -3.39 -5.32
N LEU A 94 -12.78 -2.33 -4.77
CA LEU A 94 -12.99 -2.20 -3.33
C LEU A 94 -13.81 -3.38 -2.76
N SER A 95 -14.80 -3.87 -3.52
CA SER A 95 -15.60 -5.05 -3.16
C SER A 95 -14.76 -6.32 -3.00
N HIS A 96 -13.69 -6.49 -3.80
CA HIS A 96 -12.76 -7.60 -3.66
C HIS A 96 -11.98 -7.51 -2.34
N LEU A 97 -11.46 -6.31 -2.04
CA LEU A 97 -10.71 -6.03 -0.82
C LEU A 97 -11.57 -6.18 0.44
N LEU A 98 -12.85 -5.83 0.36
CA LEU A 98 -13.80 -5.92 1.48
C LEU A 98 -14.32 -7.34 1.72
N HIS A 99 -14.14 -8.28 0.78
CA HIS A 99 -14.64 -9.63 0.96
C HIS A 99 -13.78 -10.40 1.99
N PRO A 100 -14.38 -10.96 3.07
CA PRO A 100 -13.60 -11.62 4.13
C PRO A 100 -12.72 -12.79 3.69
N ARG A 101 -13.08 -13.50 2.61
CA ARG A 101 -12.30 -14.62 2.06
C ARG A 101 -10.99 -14.15 1.42
N ASN A 102 -10.87 -12.87 1.08
CA ASN A 102 -9.69 -12.28 0.47
C ASN A 102 -8.81 -11.56 1.48
N GLN A 103 -9.19 -11.56 2.76
CA GLN A 103 -8.45 -10.94 3.84
C GLN A 103 -7.81 -12.00 4.71
N GLY A 104 -6.62 -11.71 5.22
CA GLY A 104 -5.95 -12.54 6.20
C GLY A 104 -4.88 -11.77 6.93
N TYR A 105 -4.20 -12.46 7.84
CA TYR A 105 -3.07 -11.91 8.57
C TYR A 105 -1.92 -12.90 8.58
N THR A 106 -0.71 -12.39 8.40
CA THR A 106 0.53 -13.18 8.51
C THR A 106 1.19 -12.89 9.83
N HIS A 107 1.46 -13.95 10.60
CA HIS A 107 2.21 -13.86 11.86
C HIS A 107 3.70 -14.08 11.60
N PHE A 108 4.52 -13.08 11.91
CA PHE A 108 5.96 -13.17 11.79
C PHE A 108 6.55 -13.59 13.14
N CYS A 109 7.28 -14.71 13.12
CA CYS A 109 7.97 -15.26 14.27
C CYS A 109 9.49 -15.25 14.05
N GLN A 110 10.26 -14.91 15.08
CA GLN A 110 11.71 -14.99 15.06
C GLN A 110 12.18 -15.92 16.19
N ARG A 111 12.95 -16.97 15.84
CA ARG A 111 13.41 -18.01 16.78
C ARG A 111 12.25 -18.62 17.59
N GLY A 112 11.12 -18.88 16.93
CA GLY A 112 9.91 -19.46 17.55
C GLY A 112 9.09 -18.48 18.41
N ARG A 113 9.51 -17.22 18.57
CA ARG A 113 8.77 -16.20 19.31
C ARG A 113 8.00 -15.26 18.36
N PHE A 114 6.76 -14.97 18.70
CA PHE A 114 5.95 -13.98 18.00
C PHE A 114 6.64 -12.61 17.98
N ARG A 115 6.62 -11.94 16.83
CA ARG A 115 7.15 -10.57 16.67
C ARG A 115 6.04 -9.58 16.36
N TYR A 116 5.36 -9.80 15.24
CA TYR A 116 4.31 -8.90 14.78
C TYR A 116 3.37 -9.62 13.80
N THR A 117 2.22 -8.99 13.56
CA THR A 117 1.20 -9.44 12.62
C THR A 117 0.97 -8.35 11.58
N LEU A 118 0.95 -8.71 10.30
CA LEU A 118 0.61 -7.80 9.20
C LEU A 118 -0.61 -8.32 8.42
N PRO A 119 -1.45 -7.41 7.89
CA PRO A 119 -2.52 -7.79 6.99
C PRO A 119 -1.94 -8.40 5.69
N VAL A 120 -2.73 -9.25 5.07
CA VAL A 120 -2.49 -9.75 3.71
C VAL A 120 -3.80 -9.79 2.96
N PHE A 121 -3.78 -9.34 1.70
CA PHE A 121 -4.92 -9.47 0.79
C PHE A 121 -4.60 -10.47 -0.31
N LEU A 122 -5.53 -11.38 -0.55
CA LEU A 122 -5.37 -12.60 -1.34
C LEU A 122 -6.33 -12.64 -2.53
N HIS A 123 -6.10 -13.61 -3.40
CA HIS A 123 -6.95 -13.95 -4.55
C HIS A 123 -7.12 -12.82 -5.60
N GLY A 124 -6.31 -11.77 -5.53
CA GLY A 124 -6.18 -10.77 -6.59
C GLY A 124 -5.17 -11.21 -7.68
N PRO A 125 -4.85 -10.33 -8.65
CA PRO A 125 -3.78 -10.59 -9.62
C PRO A 125 -2.43 -10.78 -8.93
N TYR A 126 -2.22 -10.07 -7.83
CA TYR A 126 -1.04 -10.13 -6.98
C TYR A 126 -1.46 -10.28 -5.51
N ARG A 127 -0.63 -10.95 -4.72
CA ARG A 127 -0.75 -10.95 -3.26
C ARG A 127 -0.30 -9.59 -2.73
N ILE A 128 -1.17 -8.90 -1.99
CA ILE A 128 -0.81 -7.65 -1.31
C ILE A 128 -0.35 -7.98 0.11
N TRP A 129 0.89 -7.61 0.45
CA TRP A 129 1.50 -7.88 1.76
C TRP A 129 2.48 -6.75 2.13
N GLY A 130 3.04 -6.81 3.34
CA GLY A 130 4.01 -5.80 3.79
C GLY A 130 3.37 -4.43 4.04
N LEU A 131 4.13 -3.35 3.82
CA LEU A 131 3.66 -1.97 4.03
C LEU A 131 2.48 -1.62 3.14
N THR A 132 2.46 -2.10 1.90
CA THR A 132 1.34 -1.90 0.97
C THR A 132 0.03 -2.46 1.52
N ALA A 133 0.06 -3.62 2.18
CA ALA A 133 -1.12 -4.15 2.85
C ALA A 133 -1.53 -3.32 4.08
N VAL A 134 -0.56 -2.76 4.83
CA VAL A 134 -0.85 -1.85 5.94
C VAL A 134 -1.56 -0.59 5.43
N PHE A 135 -1.07 0.04 4.36
CA PHE A 135 -1.70 1.22 3.77
C PHE A 135 -3.06 0.90 3.18
N THR A 136 -3.21 -0.27 2.55
CA THR A 136 -4.51 -0.77 2.07
C THR A 136 -5.50 -0.89 3.24
N GLU A 137 -5.09 -1.51 4.35
CA GLU A 137 -5.94 -1.65 5.54
C GLU A 137 -6.34 -0.29 6.14
N LEU A 138 -5.40 0.67 6.23
CA LEU A 138 -5.70 2.03 6.69
C LEU A 138 -6.73 2.73 5.79
N ALA A 139 -6.58 2.61 4.47
CA ALA A 139 -7.52 3.16 3.51
C ALA A 139 -8.91 2.52 3.65
N LEU A 140 -9.00 1.19 3.81
CA LEU A 140 -10.28 0.49 3.97
C LEU A 140 -11.02 0.90 5.25
N GLU A 141 -10.31 1.15 6.35
CA GLU A 141 -10.91 1.64 7.59
C GLU A 141 -11.56 3.01 7.43
N MET A 142 -11.01 3.87 6.57
CA MET A 142 -11.55 5.21 6.30
C MET A 142 -12.65 5.19 5.24
N LEU A 143 -12.49 4.40 4.18
CA LEU A 143 -13.39 4.39 3.02
C LEU A 143 -14.65 3.55 3.23
N ALA A 144 -14.59 2.54 4.09
CA ALA A 144 -15.71 1.63 4.32
C ALA A 144 -15.97 1.40 5.82
N PRO A 145 -16.19 2.49 6.60
CA PRO A 145 -16.40 2.38 8.04
C PRO A 145 -17.61 1.49 8.33
N GLY A 146 -17.43 0.53 9.25
CA GLY A 146 -18.48 -0.43 9.64
C GLY A 146 -18.58 -1.67 8.74
N THR A 147 -18.08 -1.61 7.50
CA THR A 147 -18.00 -2.77 6.59
C THR A 147 -16.66 -3.48 6.75
N TYR A 148 -15.55 -2.74 6.71
CA TYR A 148 -14.24 -3.30 7.03
C TYR A 148 -14.06 -3.38 8.55
N ARG A 149 -13.66 -4.56 9.04
CA ARG A 149 -13.27 -4.74 10.45
C ARG A 149 -11.89 -5.35 10.52
N ARG A 150 -10.94 -4.58 11.05
CA ARG A 150 -9.62 -5.09 11.40
C ARG A 150 -9.76 -6.19 12.45
N ILE A 151 -9.27 -7.39 12.11
CA ILE A 151 -9.39 -8.57 12.98
C ILE A 151 -8.21 -8.63 13.97
N ALA A 152 -7.02 -8.15 13.56
CA ALA A 152 -5.84 -8.10 14.41
C ALA A 152 -5.25 -6.68 14.43
N ARG A 153 -4.87 -6.18 15.61
CA ARG A 153 -4.08 -4.95 15.68
C ARG A 153 -2.69 -5.25 15.08
N VAL A 154 -2.31 -4.52 14.04
CA VAL A 154 -0.91 -4.46 13.58
C VAL A 154 -0.07 -4.06 14.78
N SER A 155 0.67 -5.02 15.31
CA SER A 155 1.66 -4.78 16.36
C SER A 155 2.92 -4.39 15.62
N GLY A 156 3.44 -3.18 15.81
CA GLY A 156 4.78 -2.87 15.31
C GLY A 156 5.81 -3.81 15.96
N PRO A 157 7.01 -3.97 15.39
CA PRO A 157 8.10 -4.57 16.15
C PRO A 157 8.23 -3.80 17.47
N PRO A 158 8.49 -4.47 18.61
CA PRO A 158 8.74 -3.76 19.86
C PRO A 158 9.87 -2.78 19.64
N SER A 159 9.69 -1.54 20.12
CA SER A 159 10.77 -0.57 20.19
C SER A 159 11.93 -1.20 20.96
N ARG A 160 13.18 -0.91 20.58
CA ARG A 160 14.41 -1.50 21.18
C ARG A 160 14.59 -1.21 22.70
N GLY A 161 13.55 -0.73 23.41
CA GLY A 161 13.55 -0.48 24.85
C GLY A 161 12.69 -1.43 25.70
N GLU A 162 11.85 -2.31 25.12
CA GLU A 162 10.93 -3.18 25.90
C GLU A 162 11.43 -4.62 26.09
N ALA A 163 12.70 -4.89 25.84
CA ALA A 163 13.31 -6.20 26.10
C ALA A 163 14.26 -6.16 27.30
N ALA A 164 13.77 -5.75 28.46
CA ALA A 164 14.39 -6.03 29.77
C ALA A 164 13.37 -5.80 30.90
N ALA A 165 12.61 -6.84 31.23
CA ALA A 165 12.07 -7.12 32.56
C ALA A 165 11.88 -8.63 32.71
#